data_AF-A0AAV1AY20-F1
#
_entry.id   AF-A0AAV1AY20-F1
#
_cell.length_a   1.000
_cell.length_b   1.000
_cell.length_c   1.000
_cell.angle_alpha   90.00
_cell.angle_beta   90.00
_cell.angle_gamma   90.00
#
_symmetry.space_group_name_H-M   'P 1'
#
loop_
_entity.id
_entity.type
_entity.pdbx_description
1 polymer ?
#
loop_
_entity_poly.entity_id
_entity_poly.type
_entity_poly.pdbx_seq_one_letter_code
_entity_poly.pdbx_strand_id
1 'polypeptide(L)'
;MASHLKDVVKSTMSDQIRKELCEYKRDNPASTQKDLQRWLEGKFQLKVSQGTISNTLKRPNDYLSAEIEKGRAEIKRHKPAKYPDMEKVVYEWFLQHQEHVNITGELILQKARDTMKLVYPHDDSNFNFSIGWLGKFKYRHGIRSFRRFDENGSIDV
;
A
#
# COMPACT_ATOMS: atom_id res chain seq x y z
N MET A 1 39.13 -3.19 -22.82
CA MET A 1 37.82 -3.85 -22.61
C MET A 1 37.26 -3.35 -21.28
N ALA A 2 36.46 -2.27 -21.30
CA ALA A 2 35.89 -1.69 -20.08
C ALA A 2 34.55 -2.39 -19.79
N SER A 3 34.57 -3.30 -18.83
CA SER A 3 33.39 -4.00 -18.30
C SER A 3 32.48 -3.00 -17.58
N HIS A 4 31.31 -2.77 -18.18
CA HIS A 4 30.23 -1.92 -17.70
C HIS A 4 29.63 -2.53 -16.42
N LEU A 5 29.95 -1.92 -15.27
CA LEU A 5 29.28 -2.14 -13.99
C LEU A 5 27.81 -1.68 -14.14
N LYS A 6 26.92 -2.65 -14.39
CA LYS A 6 25.49 -2.43 -14.25
C LYS A 6 25.21 -2.44 -12.76
N ASP A 7 24.91 -1.27 -12.22
CA ASP A 7 24.46 -1.07 -10.85
C ASP A 7 23.28 -2.02 -10.58
N VAL A 8 23.54 -3.11 -9.86
CA VAL A 8 22.50 -4.10 -9.55
C VAL A 8 21.65 -3.53 -8.42
N VAL A 9 20.60 -2.80 -8.80
CA VAL A 9 19.55 -2.42 -7.87
C VAL A 9 19.04 -3.72 -7.25
N LYS A 10 19.34 -3.95 -5.97
CA LYS A 10 18.87 -5.13 -5.23
C LYS A 10 17.34 -5.07 -5.19
N SER A 11 16.69 -5.79 -6.10
CA SER A 11 15.24 -5.92 -6.17
C SER A 11 14.72 -6.42 -4.83
N THR A 12 13.99 -5.59 -4.09
CA THR A 12 13.32 -6.01 -2.85
C THR A 12 11.99 -6.65 -3.21
N MET A 13 11.47 -7.58 -2.39
CA MET A 13 10.12 -8.15 -2.56
C MET A 13 9.06 -7.04 -2.44
N SER A 14 8.70 -6.41 -3.56
CA SER A 14 7.65 -5.39 -3.68
C SER A 14 6.29 -6.03 -3.94
N ASP A 15 5.20 -5.29 -3.72
CA ASP A 15 3.85 -5.78 -4.00
C ASP A 15 3.67 -6.18 -5.47
N GLN A 16 4.33 -5.51 -6.41
CA GLN A 16 4.36 -5.94 -7.82
C GLN A 16 4.96 -7.35 -8.00
N ILE A 17 6.09 -7.64 -7.34
CA ILE A 17 6.74 -8.97 -7.42
C ILE A 17 5.86 -10.03 -6.76
N ARG A 18 5.19 -9.69 -5.66
CA ARG A 18 4.25 -10.59 -4.99
C ARG A 18 3.02 -10.90 -5.85
N LYS A 19 2.47 -9.89 -6.53
CA LYS A 19 1.38 -10.05 -7.50
C LYS A 19 1.80 -11.00 -8.62
N GLU A 20 2.92 -10.71 -9.28
CA GLU A 20 3.48 -11.54 -10.36
C GLU A 20 3.73 -13.00 -9.90
N LEU A 21 4.22 -13.19 -8.67
CA LEU A 21 4.41 -14.53 -8.09
C LEU A 21 3.06 -15.27 -7.89
N CYS A 22 2.04 -14.57 -7.39
CA CYS A 22 0.71 -15.15 -7.21
C CYS A 22 0.05 -15.50 -8.55
N GLU A 23 0.21 -14.65 -9.58
CA GLU A 23 -0.30 -14.92 -10.92
C GLU A 23 0.41 -16.10 -11.57
N TYR A 24 1.74 -16.18 -11.45
CA TYR A 24 2.51 -17.30 -11.97
C TYR A 24 2.13 -18.63 -11.30
N LYS A 25 1.92 -18.64 -9.98
CA LYS A 25 1.45 -19.83 -9.25
C LYS A 25 0.01 -20.22 -9.60
N ARG A 26 -0.85 -19.25 -9.94
CA ARG A 26 -2.22 -19.50 -10.43
C ARG A 26 -2.20 -20.19 -11.80
N ASP A 27 -1.33 -19.73 -12.69
CA ASP A 27 -1.15 -20.30 -14.03
C ASP A 27 -0.42 -21.66 -14.01
N ASN A 28 0.46 -21.87 -13.02
CA ASN A 28 1.29 -23.06 -12.87
C ASN A 28 1.04 -23.75 -11.51
N PRO A 29 -0.12 -24.42 -11.32
CA PRO A 29 -0.47 -25.03 -10.04
C PRO A 29 0.50 -26.13 -9.59
N ALA A 30 1.18 -26.81 -10.53
CA ALA A 30 2.17 -27.84 -10.24
C ALA A 30 3.54 -27.30 -9.78
N SER A 31 3.83 -26.01 -9.98
CA SER A 31 5.13 -25.44 -9.61
C SER A 31 5.39 -25.56 -8.11
N THR A 32 6.54 -26.13 -7.76
CA THR A 32 6.98 -26.25 -6.36
C THR A 32 7.53 -24.92 -5.85
N GLN A 33 7.70 -24.77 -4.53
CA GLN A 33 8.32 -23.56 -3.98
C GLN A 33 9.74 -23.32 -4.50
N LYS A 34 10.50 -24.38 -4.80
CA LYS A 34 11.83 -24.26 -5.42
C LYS A 34 11.75 -23.75 -6.85
N ASP A 35 10.75 -24.20 -7.61
CA ASP A 35 10.50 -23.73 -8.97
C ASP A 35 10.20 -22.23 -8.99
N LEU A 36 9.33 -21.78 -8.08
CA LEU A 36 8.99 -20.37 -7.90
C LEU A 36 10.19 -19.50 -7.48
N GLN A 37 11.11 -20.03 -6.66
CA GLN A 37 12.35 -19.34 -6.31
C GLN A 37 13.25 -19.15 -7.52
N ARG A 38 13.43 -20.20 -8.35
CA ARG A 38 14.23 -20.12 -9.57
C ARG A 38 13.63 -19.14 -10.57
N TRP A 39 12.30 -19.12 -10.68
CA TRP A 39 11.61 -18.16 -11.52
C TRP A 39 11.82 -16.71 -11.05
N LEU A 40 11.72 -16.43 -9.74
CA LEU A 40 12.00 -15.09 -9.20
C LEU A 40 13.47 -14.67 -9.36
N GLU A 41 14.41 -15.59 -9.16
CA GLU A 41 15.84 -15.34 -9.36
C GLU A 41 16.14 -15.04 -10.84
N GLY A 42 15.56 -15.80 -11.77
CA GLY A 42 15.75 -15.59 -13.21
C GLY A 42 15.11 -14.29 -13.71
N LYS A 43 13.89 -13.98 -13.26
CA LYS A 43 13.12 -12.82 -13.75
C LYS A 43 13.51 -11.51 -13.08
N PHE A 44 13.72 -11.51 -11.76
CA PHE A 44 13.94 -10.30 -10.96
C PHE A 44 15.32 -10.21 -10.31
N GLN A 45 16.20 -11.20 -10.53
CA GLN A 45 17.51 -11.31 -9.86
C GLN A 45 17.37 -11.28 -8.33
N LEU A 46 16.23 -11.78 -7.83
CA LEU A 46 15.86 -11.72 -6.42
C LEU A 46 15.93 -13.10 -5.78
N LYS A 47 16.88 -13.26 -4.85
CA LYS A 47 16.98 -14.44 -3.99
C LYS A 47 16.02 -14.32 -2.82
N VAL A 48 15.00 -15.18 -2.79
CA VAL A 48 14.06 -15.28 -1.67
C VAL A 48 14.11 -16.67 -1.03
N SER A 49 13.75 -16.77 0.24
CA SER A 49 13.59 -18.04 0.93
C SER A 49 12.23 -18.69 0.62
N GLN A 50 12.12 -20.01 0.78
CA GLN A 50 10.85 -20.73 0.63
C GLN A 50 9.77 -20.20 1.60
N GLY A 51 10.18 -19.72 2.78
CA GLY A 51 9.28 -19.07 3.73
C GLY A 51 8.65 -17.79 3.16
N THR A 52 9.41 -16.97 2.44
CA THR A 52 8.88 -15.76 1.76
C THR A 52 7.88 -16.12 0.69
N ILE A 53 8.15 -17.16 -0.11
CA ILE A 53 7.21 -17.69 -1.12
C ILE A 53 5.92 -18.13 -0.43
N SER A 54 6.03 -19.00 0.57
CA SER A 54 4.89 -19.54 1.32
C SER A 54 4.03 -18.42 1.92
N ASN A 55 4.66 -17.44 2.59
CA ASN A 55 3.93 -16.34 3.23
C ASN A 55 3.23 -15.43 2.22
N THR A 56 3.82 -15.24 1.03
CA THR A 56 3.21 -14.47 -0.06
C THR A 56 2.00 -15.22 -0.62
N LEU A 57 2.15 -16.52 -0.89
CA LEU A 57 1.09 -17.36 -1.44
C LEU A 57 -0.07 -17.61 -0.46
N LYS A 58 0.13 -17.43 0.85
CA LYS A 58 -0.95 -17.47 1.87
C LYS A 58 -1.86 -16.25 1.84
N ARG A 59 -1.42 -15.14 1.23
CA ARG A 59 -2.17 -13.87 1.19
C ARG A 59 -2.35 -13.39 -0.25
N PRO A 60 -2.85 -14.22 -1.18
CA PRO A 60 -2.88 -13.85 -2.59
C PRO A 60 -3.82 -12.67 -2.85
N ASN A 61 -4.93 -12.55 -2.11
CA ASN A 61 -5.87 -11.44 -2.23
C ASN A 61 -5.27 -10.07 -1.84
N ASP A 62 -4.25 -10.04 -0.99
CA ASP A 62 -3.54 -8.81 -0.60
C ASP A 62 -2.79 -8.20 -1.80
N TYR A 63 -2.34 -9.05 -2.72
CA TYR A 63 -1.49 -8.68 -3.86
C TYR A 63 -2.20 -8.70 -5.21
N LEU A 64 -3.24 -9.53 -5.35
CA LEU A 64 -4.02 -9.66 -6.58
C LEU A 64 -5.12 -8.59 -6.72
N SER A 65 -5.32 -7.74 -5.72
CA SER A 65 -6.33 -6.68 -5.77
C SER A 65 -5.97 -5.61 -6.82
N ALA A 66 -6.98 -5.16 -7.59
CA ALA A 66 -6.85 -4.13 -8.61
C ALA A 66 -6.31 -2.78 -8.08
N GLU A 67 -6.33 -2.59 -6.76
CA GLU A 67 -5.76 -1.42 -6.08
C GLU A 67 -4.23 -1.30 -6.20
N ILE A 68 -3.52 -2.38 -6.57
CA ILE A 68 -2.08 -2.33 -6.85
C ILE A 68 -1.78 -1.50 -8.11
N GLU A 69 -2.68 -1.51 -9.09
CA GLU A 69 -2.51 -0.85 -10.39
C GLU A 69 -2.56 0.69 -10.29
N LYS A 70 -3.26 1.23 -9.27
CA LYS A 70 -3.43 2.67 -9.05
C LYS A 70 -2.40 3.31 -8.11
N GLY A 71 -1.16 2.81 -8.10
CA GLY A 71 -0.03 3.48 -7.42
C GLY A 71 0.46 2.84 -6.12
N ARG A 72 0.12 1.56 -5.85
CA ARG A 72 0.65 0.79 -4.69
C ARG A 72 1.77 -0.20 -5.03
N ALA A 73 2.26 -0.22 -6.27
CA ALA A 73 3.24 -1.19 -6.74
C ALA A 73 4.57 -1.20 -5.95
N GLU A 74 4.96 -0.07 -5.35
CA GLU A 74 6.23 0.10 -4.63
C GLU A 74 6.14 -0.21 -3.12
N ILE A 75 4.95 -0.49 -2.58
CA ILE A 75 4.77 -0.73 -1.16
C ILE A 75 5.46 -2.06 -0.76
N LYS A 76 6.19 -2.03 0.36
CA LYS A 76 7.00 -3.16 0.86
C LYS A 76 6.41 -3.84 2.10
N ARG A 77 5.45 -3.18 2.78
CA ARG A 77 4.84 -3.66 4.02
C ARG A 77 3.44 -3.07 4.23
N HIS A 78 2.41 -3.91 4.23
CA HIS A 78 1.07 -3.55 4.67
C HIS A 78 1.04 -3.43 6.20
N LYS A 79 1.00 -2.22 6.73
CA LYS A 79 0.57 -1.98 8.11
C LYS A 79 -0.93 -1.66 8.07
N PRO A 80 -1.81 -2.55 8.58
CA PRO A 80 -3.23 -2.26 8.63
C PRO A 80 -3.46 -0.97 9.43
N ALA A 81 -4.48 -0.21 9.06
CA ALA A 81 -4.93 0.91 9.87
C ALA A 81 -5.32 0.41 11.27
N LYS A 82 -5.18 1.28 12.27
CA LYS A 82 -5.67 0.98 13.63
C LYS A 82 -7.16 0.66 13.61
N TYR A 83 -7.91 1.31 12.71
CA TYR A 83 -9.35 1.15 12.50
C TYR A 83 -9.62 0.92 11.01
N PRO A 84 -9.49 -0.32 10.52
CA PRO A 84 -9.62 -0.63 9.09
C PRO A 84 -11.04 -0.45 8.56
N ASP A 85 -12.07 -0.77 9.35
CA ASP A 85 -13.47 -0.65 8.91
C ASP A 85 -13.89 0.81 8.73
N MET A 86 -13.54 1.68 9.69
CA MET A 86 -13.75 3.12 9.56
C MET A 86 -12.99 3.71 8.37
N GLU A 87 -11.73 3.31 8.18
CA GLU A 87 -10.93 3.78 7.04
C GLU A 87 -11.53 3.35 5.69
N LYS A 88 -12.06 2.14 5.60
CA LYS A 88 -12.76 1.65 4.40
C LYS A 88 -13.97 2.52 4.07
N VAL A 89 -14.83 2.81 5.05
CA VAL A 89 -16.01 3.65 4.85
C VAL A 89 -15.63 5.07 4.39
N VAL A 90 -14.58 5.66 4.96
CA VAL A 90 -14.07 6.97 4.53
C VAL A 90 -13.56 6.93 3.09
N TYR A 91 -12.88 5.85 2.70
CA TYR A 91 -12.38 5.68 1.34
C TYR A 91 -13.50 5.48 0.32
N GLU A 92 -14.52 4.66 0.65
CA GLU A 92 -15.69 4.49 -0.22
C GLU A 92 -16.44 5.81 -0.42
N TRP A 93 -16.60 6.58 0.66
CA TRP A 93 -17.15 7.93 0.58
C TRP A 93 -16.29 8.85 -0.31
N PHE A 94 -14.96 8.82 -0.16
CA PHE A 94 -14.04 9.58 -0.99
C PHE A 94 -14.21 9.22 -2.48
N LEU A 95 -14.30 7.93 -2.80
CA LEU A 95 -14.44 7.47 -4.19
C LEU A 95 -15.72 7.98 -4.85
N GLN A 96 -16.83 8.04 -4.10
CA GLN A 96 -18.13 8.51 -4.60
C GLN A 96 -18.19 10.03 -4.81
N HIS A 97 -17.42 10.80 -4.04
CA HIS A 97 -17.53 12.26 -4.01
C HIS A 97 -16.40 12.97 -4.77
N GLN A 98 -15.30 12.29 -5.08
CA GLN A 98 -14.12 12.92 -5.72
C GLN A 98 -14.42 13.52 -7.10
N GLU A 99 -15.43 13.01 -7.81
CA GLU A 99 -15.81 13.50 -9.14
C GLU A 99 -16.73 14.73 -9.09
N HIS A 100 -17.41 14.93 -7.96
CA HIS A 100 -18.44 15.96 -7.80
C HIS A 100 -18.00 17.11 -6.89
N VAL A 101 -17.06 16.87 -5.98
CA VAL A 101 -16.64 17.81 -4.94
C VAL A 101 -15.12 17.84 -4.84
N ASN A 102 -14.56 19.04 -4.69
CA ASN A 102 -13.15 19.20 -4.33
C ASN A 102 -12.92 18.74 -2.88
N ILE A 103 -12.61 17.46 -2.70
CA ILE A 103 -12.38 16.88 -1.37
C ILE A 103 -11.02 17.37 -0.82
N THR A 104 -11.08 18.28 0.16
CA THR A 104 -9.90 18.76 0.88
C THR A 104 -9.45 17.75 1.93
N GLY A 105 -8.20 17.89 2.39
CA GLY A 105 -7.68 17.06 3.49
C GLY A 105 -8.49 17.21 4.77
N GLU A 106 -8.97 18.42 5.06
CA GLU A 106 -9.81 18.69 6.23
C GLU A 106 -11.16 17.98 6.14
N LEU A 107 -11.77 17.92 4.96
CA LEU A 107 -13.03 17.22 4.75
C LEU A 107 -12.88 15.71 5.00
N ILE A 108 -11.75 15.11 4.59
CA ILE A 108 -11.43 13.71 4.89
C ILE A 108 -11.28 13.51 6.40
N LEU A 109 -10.60 14.42 7.09
CA LEU A 109 -10.44 14.35 8.55
C LEU A 109 -11.78 14.46 9.28
N GLN A 110 -12.66 15.37 8.85
CA GLN A 110 -14.01 15.48 9.39
C GLN A 110 -14.81 14.21 9.14
N LYS A 111 -14.78 13.67 7.91
CA LYS A 111 -15.50 12.43 7.61
C LYS A 111 -14.98 11.25 8.42
N ALA A 112 -13.67 11.18 8.66
CA ALA A 112 -13.09 10.14 9.50
C ALA A 112 -13.56 10.21 10.95
N ARG A 113 -13.68 11.41 11.52
CA ARG A 113 -14.23 11.61 12.88
C ARG A 113 -15.69 11.19 12.97
N ASP A 114 -16.50 11.58 11.98
CA ASP A 114 -17.91 11.21 11.89
C ASP A 114 -18.08 9.68 11.79
N THR A 115 -17.32 9.06 10.90
CA THR A 115 -17.32 7.62 10.68
C THR A 115 -16.82 6.85 11.90
N MET A 116 -15.85 7.39 12.64
CA MET A 116 -15.35 6.77 13.87
C MET A 116 -16.46 6.63 14.91
N LYS A 117 -17.27 7.67 15.10
CA LYS A 117 -18.40 7.65 16.03
C LYS A 117 -19.49 6.65 15.61
N LEU A 118 -19.69 6.49 14.30
CA LEU A 118 -20.69 5.58 13.75
C LEU A 118 -20.27 4.11 13.84
N VAL A 119 -19.02 3.81 13.48
CA VAL A 119 -18.51 2.42 13.40
C VAL A 119 -18.04 1.92 14.76
N TYR A 120 -17.53 2.81 15.61
CA TYR A 120 -16.99 2.48 16.93
C TYR A 120 -17.61 3.37 18.03
N PRO A 121 -18.93 3.29 18.27
CA PRO A 121 -19.63 4.15 19.23
C PRO A 121 -19.19 3.97 20.69
N HIS A 122 -18.56 2.84 21.01
CA HIS A 122 -18.07 2.51 22.36
C HIS A 122 -16.56 2.75 22.55
N ASP A 123 -15.85 3.19 21.51
CA ASP A 123 -14.40 3.47 21.61
C ASP A 123 -14.20 4.92 22.08
N ASP A 124 -13.98 5.10 23.37
CA ASP A 124 -13.67 6.41 23.99
C ASP A 124 -12.21 6.84 23.74
N SER A 125 -11.49 6.10 22.89
CA SER A 125 -10.18 6.51 22.42
C SER A 125 -10.32 7.89 21.78
N ASN A 126 -9.69 8.90 22.39
CA ASN A 126 -9.53 10.24 21.80
C ASN A 126 -8.57 10.18 20.60
N PHE A 127 -8.93 9.38 19.59
CA PHE A 127 -8.09 9.08 18.45
C PHE A 127 -7.99 10.33 17.60
N ASN A 128 -6.83 10.99 17.69
CA ASN A 128 -6.61 12.20 16.95
C ASN A 128 -6.31 11.87 15.48
N PHE A 129 -7.26 12.23 14.61
CA PHE A 129 -7.07 12.26 13.17
C PHE A 129 -6.13 13.42 12.81
N SER A 130 -4.82 13.20 12.98
CA SER A 130 -3.76 14.17 12.66
C SER A 130 -3.48 14.24 11.16
N ILE A 131 -2.74 15.27 10.74
CA ILE A 131 -2.16 15.38 9.39
C ILE A 131 -1.33 14.12 9.05
N GLY A 132 -0.61 13.55 10.03
CA GLY A 132 0.13 12.30 9.86
C GLY A 132 -0.75 11.07 9.59
N TRP A 133 -1.97 11.02 10.15
CA TRP A 133 -2.94 9.98 9.80
C TRP A 133 -3.46 10.18 8.38
N LEU A 134 -3.81 11.42 8.01
CA LEU A 134 -4.25 11.75 6.65
C LEU A 134 -3.20 11.39 5.59
N GLY A 135 -1.92 11.67 5.85
CA GLY A 135 -0.83 11.29 4.96
C GLY A 135 -0.76 9.78 4.76
N LYS A 136 -0.91 9.00 5.84
CA LYS A 136 -0.95 7.53 5.76
C LYS A 136 -2.21 7.01 5.05
N PHE A 137 -3.36 7.61 5.31
CA PHE A 137 -4.62 7.32 4.61
C PHE A 137 -4.44 7.51 3.09
N LYS A 138 -3.98 8.69 2.67
CA LYS A 138 -3.73 8.99 1.25
C LYS A 138 -2.74 8.03 0.62
N TYR A 139 -1.64 7.75 1.33
CA TYR A 139 -0.63 6.80 0.90
C TYR A 139 -1.20 5.38 0.73
N ARG A 140 -1.99 4.90 1.69
CA ARG A 140 -2.63 3.57 1.64
C ARG A 140 -3.66 3.44 0.54
N HIS A 141 -4.31 4.52 0.14
CA HIS A 141 -5.36 4.53 -0.88
C HIS A 141 -4.89 5.04 -2.25
N GLY A 142 -3.58 5.24 -2.44
CA GLY A 142 -3.04 5.75 -3.71
C GLY A 142 -3.55 7.14 -4.07
N ILE A 143 -4.07 7.90 -3.10
CA ILE A 143 -4.57 9.26 -3.32
C ILE A 143 -3.33 10.13 -3.50
N ARG A 144 -3.03 10.44 -4.77
CA ARG A 144 -1.89 11.29 -5.12
C ARG A 144 -2.08 12.64 -4.45
N SER A 145 -1.31 12.87 -3.40
CA SER A 145 -1.13 14.21 -2.88
C SER A 145 -0.39 14.95 -3.99
N PHE A 146 -1.06 15.89 -4.66
CA PHE A 146 -0.31 16.93 -5.37
C PHE A 146 0.64 17.51 -4.33
N ARG A 147 1.92 17.19 -4.48
CA ARG A 147 3.00 17.78 -3.69
C ARG A 147 2.94 19.27 -4.00
N ARG A 148 2.29 20.05 -3.14
CA ARG A 148 2.71 21.43 -2.97
C ARG A 148 3.89 21.35 -2.02
N PHE A 149 5.05 21.48 -2.64
CA PHE A 149 6.31 21.79 -1.97
C PHE A 149 6.18 23.19 -1.35
N ASP A 150 6.91 23.42 -0.26
CA ASP A 150 6.97 24.65 0.56
C ASP A 150 5.71 24.97 1.38
N GLU A 151 5.74 25.18 2.70
CA GLU A 151 6.69 26.03 3.43
C GLU A 151 7.31 25.33 4.65
N ASN A 152 8.64 25.33 4.68
CA ASN A 152 9.43 25.34 5.91
C ASN A 152 9.78 26.80 6.21
N GLY A 153 9.14 27.36 7.24
CA GLY A 153 9.37 28.69 7.80
C GLY A 153 8.11 29.08 8.58
N SER A 154 8.09 29.30 9.89
CA SER A 154 9.13 29.89 10.71
C SER A 154 8.93 29.48 12.18
N ILE A 155 10.04 29.20 12.85
CA ILE A 155 10.23 29.40 14.28
C ILE A 155 10.53 30.89 14.47
N ASP A 156 9.72 31.59 15.28
CA ASP A 156 10.21 32.62 16.21
C ASP A 156 9.11 33.02 17.21
N VAL A 157 9.31 32.64 18.49
CA VAL A 157 9.21 33.53 19.66
C VAL A 157 9.95 32.89 20.84
#